data_AF-A0A8C1YJX1-F1
#
_entry.id   AF-A0A8C1YJX1-F1
#
_cell.length_a   1.000
_cell.length_b   1.000
_cell.length_c   1.000
_cell.angle_alpha   90.00
_cell.angle_beta   90.00
_cell.angle_gamma   90.00
#
_symmetry.space_group_name_H-M   'P 1'
#
loop_
_entity.id
_entity.type
_entity.pdbx_description
1 polymer ?
#
loop_
_entity_poly.entity_id
_entity_poly.type
_entity_poly.pdbx_seq_one_letter_code
_entity_poly.pdbx_strand_id
1 'polypeptide(L)'
;MCSSVVWTLLTSRTSSFVYAPRFDCGCQYEICVELLDQRKKPICTFQPEKVFFEQWNDEPWCQMTHVFKDYGPGVRFIRFTHGGVDTQFWSGWFGIRVTNSSVEILHLSV
;
A
#
# COMPACT_ATOMS: atom_id res chain seq x y z
N MET A 1 -2.61 -6.62 9.88
CA MET A 1 -1.27 -7.22 10.04
C MET A 1 -0.29 -6.35 9.27
N CYS A 2 0.71 -5.77 9.94
CA CYS A 2 1.70 -4.88 9.33
C CYS A 2 2.96 -5.70 9.02
N SER A 3 3.14 -6.12 7.77
CA SER A 3 4.34 -6.88 7.35
C SER A 3 5.44 -5.90 6.98
N SER A 4 6.47 -5.79 7.83
CA SER A 4 7.68 -5.01 7.55
C SER A 4 8.70 -5.90 6.85
N VAL A 5 9.03 -5.61 5.58
CA VAL A 5 10.11 -6.28 4.85
C VAL A 5 11.26 -5.28 4.65
N VAL A 6 12.44 -5.62 5.17
CA VAL A 6 13.66 -4.79 5.06
C VAL A 6 14.69 -5.55 4.25
N TRP A 7 15.14 -5.04 3.09
CA TRP A 7 16.51 -5.25 2.56
C TRP A 7 16.92 -4.11 1.61
N THR A 8 18.21 -3.76 1.65
CA THR A 8 18.86 -2.67 0.90
C THR A 8 19.59 -3.24 -0.32
N LEU A 9 19.28 -2.76 -1.53
CA LEU A 9 20.20 -2.18 -2.52
C LEU A 9 19.39 -1.68 -3.72
N LEU A 10 19.98 -0.76 -4.47
CA LEU A 10 19.34 0.15 -5.43
C LEU A 10 18.90 -0.55 -6.70
N THR A 11 17.67 -0.27 -7.12
CA THR A 11 17.14 0.17 -8.44
C THR A 11 15.61 0.00 -8.38
N SER A 12 14.82 0.70 -9.21
CA SER A 12 13.38 0.99 -9.07
C SER A 12 12.53 0.07 -8.17
N ARG A 13 11.73 0.65 -7.27
CA ARG A 13 10.91 -0.10 -6.30
C ARG A 13 9.46 -0.09 -6.74
N THR A 14 8.96 -1.26 -7.14
CA THR A 14 7.55 -1.46 -7.47
C THR A 14 6.82 -1.93 -6.22
N SER A 15 5.74 -1.25 -5.86
CA SER A 15 4.79 -1.75 -4.86
C SER A 15 3.51 -2.13 -5.59
N SER A 16 3.05 -3.36 -5.43
CA SER A 16 1.78 -3.84 -5.99
C SER A 16 0.88 -4.36 -4.87
N PHE A 17 -0.42 -4.11 -4.97
CA PHE A 17 -1.37 -4.47 -3.91
C PHE A 17 -2.76 -4.71 -4.47
N VAL A 18 -3.47 -5.65 -3.82
CA VAL A 18 -4.80 -6.10 -4.22
C VAL A 18 -5.77 -5.90 -3.07
N TYR A 19 -6.88 -5.20 -3.31
CA TYR A 19 -7.87 -4.84 -2.30
C TYR A 19 -9.30 -4.96 -2.84
N ALA A 20 -10.25 -5.29 -1.97
CA ALA A 20 -11.67 -5.36 -2.35
C ALA A 20 -12.59 -5.01 -1.17
N PRO A 21 -13.66 -4.22 -1.39
CA PRO A 21 -14.72 -4.04 -0.41
C PRO A 21 -15.57 -5.30 -0.25
N ARG A 22 -16.48 -5.29 0.72
CA ARG A 22 -17.59 -6.26 0.79
C ARG A 22 -18.80 -5.69 0.06
N PHE A 23 -19.65 -6.57 -0.46
CA PHE A 23 -20.93 -6.16 -1.05
C PHE A 23 -21.86 -5.50 -0.02
N ASP A 24 -21.97 -6.08 1.17
CA ASP A 24 -22.97 -5.72 2.19
C ASP A 24 -22.51 -4.60 3.15
N CYS A 25 -21.33 -4.01 2.96
CA CYS A 25 -20.81 -2.96 3.83
C CYS A 25 -19.90 -1.99 3.07
N GLY A 26 -20.15 -0.69 3.24
CA GLY A 26 -19.23 0.34 2.78
C GLY A 26 -17.93 0.34 3.60
N CYS A 27 -16.83 0.79 2.99
CA CYS A 27 -15.53 0.88 3.65
C CYS A 27 -14.65 1.95 3.01
N GLN A 28 -13.59 2.34 3.72
CA GLN A 28 -12.51 3.15 3.16
C GLN A 28 -11.21 2.34 3.10
N TYR A 29 -10.39 2.59 2.09
CA TYR A 29 -9.04 2.04 1.93
C TYR A 29 -8.01 3.17 1.89
N GLU A 30 -6.92 3.01 2.64
CA GLU A 30 -5.75 3.88 2.56
C GLU A 30 -4.47 3.07 2.42
N ILE A 31 -3.49 3.68 1.75
CA ILE A 31 -2.13 3.16 1.62
C ILE A 31 -1.13 4.30 1.72
N CYS A 32 -0.01 4.02 2.37
CA CYS A 32 1.17 4.88 2.43
C CYS A 32 2.43 4.03 2.28
N VAL A 33 3.25 4.35 1.28
CA VAL A 33 4.54 3.73 1.05
C VAL A 33 5.62 4.79 1.14
N GLU A 34 6.62 4.58 1.98
CA GLU A 34 7.69 5.55 2.21
C GLU A 34 9.06 4.88 2.01
N LEU A 35 9.92 5.57 1.27
CA LEU A 35 11.33 5.25 1.19
C LEU A 35 12.05 6.00 2.31
N LEU A 36 12.74 5.30 3.20
CA LEU A 36 13.34 5.89 4.40
C LEU A 36 14.87 5.79 4.41
N ASP A 37 15.52 6.79 4.99
CA ASP A 37 16.97 6.83 5.24
C ASP A 37 17.41 5.91 6.41
N GLN A 38 18.71 5.87 6.73
CA GLN A 38 19.24 5.09 7.85
C GLN A 38 18.67 5.49 9.23
N ARG A 39 18.13 6.70 9.36
CA ARG A 39 17.49 7.23 10.58
C ARG A 39 15.97 7.01 10.56
N LYS A 40 15.45 6.26 9.59
CA LYS A 40 14.01 6.04 9.35
C LYS A 40 13.24 7.33 9.03
N LYS A 41 13.90 8.35 8.49
CA LYS A 41 13.25 9.57 7.99
C LYS A 41 12.80 9.38 6.53
N PRO A 42 11.60 9.87 6.15
CA PRO A 42 11.14 9.81 4.77
C PRO A 42 12.02 10.61 3.81
N ILE A 43 12.41 9.96 2.71
CA ILE A 43 13.05 10.56 1.54
C ILE A 43 12.00 10.82 0.45
N CYS A 44 11.11 9.86 0.24
CA CYS A 44 10.03 9.93 -0.72
C CYS A 44 8.80 9.19 -0.18
N THR A 45 7.61 9.72 -0.44
CA THR A 45 6.34 9.19 0.05
C THR A 45 5.36 9.07 -1.11
N PHE A 46 4.74 7.90 -1.23
CA PHE A 46 3.56 7.66 -2.05
C PHE A 46 2.37 7.47 -1.11
N GLN A 47 1.42 8.41 -1.16
CA GLN A 47 0.19 8.37 -0.40
C GLN A 47 -0.92 8.96 -1.26
N PRO A 48 -1.64 8.12 -2.04
CA PRO A 48 -2.78 8.57 -2.83
C PRO A 48 -3.94 8.97 -1.92
N GLU A 49 -4.96 9.60 -2.50
CA GLU A 49 -6.20 9.86 -1.79
C GLU A 49 -6.87 8.56 -1.34
N LYS A 50 -7.64 8.65 -0.26
CA LYS A 50 -8.40 7.51 0.27
C LYS A 50 -9.44 7.07 -0.75
N VAL A 51 -9.57 5.77 -0.90
CA VAL A 51 -10.61 5.18 -1.75
C VAL A 51 -11.81 4.86 -0.89
N PHE A 52 -13.00 5.25 -1.34
CA PHE A 52 -14.26 5.00 -0.64
C PHE A 52 -15.12 4.05 -1.46
N PHE A 53 -15.74 3.10 -0.77
CA PHE A 53 -16.67 2.15 -1.34
C PHE A 53 -18.01 2.26 -0.61
N GLU A 54 -19.09 2.38 -1.37
CA GLU A 54 -20.44 2.44 -0.82
C GLU A 54 -20.95 1.06 -0.41
N GLN A 55 -21.99 1.01 0.42
CA GLN A 55 -22.68 -0.24 0.69
C GLN A 55 -23.46 -0.69 -0.55
N TRP A 56 -23.65 -2.00 -0.72
CA TRP A 56 -24.33 -2.60 -1.87
C TRP A 56 -23.58 -2.41 -3.19
N ASN A 57 -22.25 -2.33 -3.11
CA ASN A 57 -21.36 -2.29 -4.27
C ASN A 57 -21.05 -3.71 -4.78
N ASP A 58 -20.76 -3.86 -6.06
CA ASP A 58 -20.29 -5.11 -6.68
C ASP A 58 -18.82 -5.04 -7.13
N GLU A 59 -18.04 -4.16 -6.50
CA GLU A 59 -16.69 -3.86 -6.93
C GLU A 59 -15.79 -5.11 -6.86
N PRO A 60 -15.08 -5.43 -7.96
CA PRO A 60 -14.16 -6.55 -7.98
C PRO A 60 -12.91 -6.25 -7.15
N TRP A 61 -11.99 -7.22 -7.10
CA TRP A 61 -10.66 -6.97 -6.58
C TRP A 61 -9.94 -5.93 -7.44
N CYS A 62 -9.58 -4.81 -6.83
CA CYS A 62 -8.79 -3.76 -7.44
C CYS A 62 -7.30 -4.03 -7.23
N GLN A 63 -6.49 -3.70 -8.23
CA GLN A 63 -5.04 -3.69 -8.12
C GLN A 63 -4.54 -2.25 -8.24
N MET A 64 -3.57 -1.89 -7.41
CA MET A 64 -2.83 -0.64 -7.59
C MET A 64 -1.34 -0.91 -7.51
N THR A 65 -0.60 -0.18 -8.37
CA THR A 65 0.83 -0.33 -8.56
C THR A 65 1.48 1.04 -8.56
N HIS A 66 2.59 1.18 -7.85
CA HIS A 66 3.40 2.39 -7.87
C HIS A 66 4.88 2.04 -8.04
N VAL A 67 5.59 2.84 -8.85
CA VAL A 67 7.02 2.70 -9.08
C VAL A 67 7.74 3.96 -8.64
N PHE A 68 8.59 3.84 -7.63
CA PHE A 68 9.49 4.91 -7.26
C PHE A 68 10.67 4.96 -8.23
N LYS A 69 10.85 6.10 -8.89
CA LYS A 69 11.98 6.43 -9.77
C LYS A 69 12.65 7.71 -9.27
N ASP A 70 13.94 7.85 -9.55
CA ASP A 70 14.71 9.09 -9.34
C ASP A 70 14.57 9.70 -7.93
N TYR A 71 14.35 8.86 -6.91
CA TYR A 71 14.09 9.25 -5.52
C TYR A 71 15.36 9.66 -4.74
N GLY A 72 16.49 9.75 -5.41
CA GLY A 72 17.78 10.10 -4.81
C GLY A 72 18.46 8.96 -4.03
N PRO A 73 19.72 9.14 -3.63
CA PRO A 73 20.47 8.16 -2.85
C PRO A 73 20.01 8.12 -1.39
N GLY A 74 20.48 7.11 -0.64
CA GLY A 74 20.35 7.07 0.82
C GLY A 74 19.20 6.22 1.37
N VAL A 75 18.35 5.65 0.50
CA VAL A 75 17.29 4.73 0.93
C VAL A 75 17.86 3.47 1.59
N ARG A 76 17.34 3.12 2.76
CA ARG A 76 17.69 1.92 3.53
C ARG A 76 16.49 1.07 3.92
N PHE A 77 15.33 1.68 4.09
CA PHE A 77 14.10 0.98 4.44
C PHE A 77 12.95 1.37 3.52
N ILE A 78 11.94 0.50 3.49
CA ILE A 78 10.62 0.78 2.92
C ILE A 78 9.64 0.61 4.06
N ARG A 79 8.84 1.63 4.35
CA ARG A 79 7.69 1.50 5.23
C ARG A 79 6.45 1.39 4.36
N PHE A 80 5.81 0.24 4.42
CA PHE A 80 4.60 -0.07 3.68
C PHE A 80 3.45 -0.23 4.68
N THR A 81 2.47 0.66 4.60
CA THR A 81 1.30 0.66 5.49
C THR A 81 0.05 0.73 4.63
N HIS A 82 -0.89 -0.19 4.84
CA HIS A 82 -2.19 -0.10 4.21
C HIS A 82 -3.27 -0.77 5.07
N GLY A 83 -4.51 -0.41 4.82
CA GLY A 83 -5.64 -0.95 5.53
C GLY A 83 -6.89 -0.13 5.28
N GLY A 84 -7.89 -0.37 6.11
CA GLY A 84 -9.17 0.27 5.96
C GLY A 84 -10.10 -0.04 7.12
N VAL A 85 -11.18 0.72 7.17
CA VAL A 85 -12.22 0.58 8.20
C VAL A 85 -13.56 0.62 7.50
N ASP A 86 -14.52 -0.14 8.04
CA ASP A 86 -15.89 -0.09 7.58
C ASP A 86 -16.54 1.25 7.93
N THR A 87 -17.57 1.63 7.16
CA THR A 87 -18.31 2.89 7.40
C THR A 87 -19.54 2.70 8.28
N GLN A 88 -19.91 1.46 8.61
CA GLN A 88 -21.10 1.12 9.38
C GLN A 88 -20.81 0.89 10.88
N PHE A 89 -19.53 0.85 11.27
CA PHE A 89 -19.03 0.55 12.61
C PHE A 89 -19.59 -0.75 13.19
N TRP A 90 -19.77 -1.75 12.33
CA TRP A 90 -20.32 -3.04 12.74
C TRP A 90 -19.30 -3.86 13.52
N SER A 91 -19.77 -4.55 14.56
CA SER A 91 -18.93 -5.49 15.30
C SER A 91 -18.54 -6.66 14.38
N GLY A 92 -17.25 -6.76 14.04
CA GLY A 92 -16.73 -7.84 13.19
C GLY A 92 -15.67 -7.37 12.21
N TRP A 93 -15.51 -8.13 11.12
CA TRP A 93 -14.49 -7.92 10.08
C TRP A 93 -15.15 -7.45 8.78
N PHE A 94 -15.71 -6.23 8.80
CA PHE A 94 -16.47 -5.66 7.68
C PHE A 94 -15.72 -4.60 6.86
N GLY A 95 -14.51 -4.24 7.29
CA GLY A 95 -13.64 -3.33 6.56
C GLY A 95 -13.06 -3.92 5.28
N ILE A 96 -12.11 -3.19 4.69
CA ILE A 96 -11.45 -3.60 3.44
C ILE A 96 -10.75 -4.95 3.58
N ARG A 97 -10.80 -5.76 2.52
CA ARG A 97 -9.98 -6.98 2.38
C ARG A 97 -8.74 -6.64 1.60
N VAL A 98 -7.57 -7.06 2.09
CA VAL A 98 -6.27 -6.85 1.44
C VAL A 98 -5.53 -8.17 1.30
N THR A 99 -4.86 -8.35 0.17
CA THR A 99 -4.05 -9.54 -0.10
C THR A 99 -2.95 -9.25 -1.13
N ASN A 100 -2.09 -10.23 -1.35
CA ASN A 100 -1.10 -10.26 -2.43
C ASN A 100 -0.28 -8.96 -2.56
N SER A 101 0.09 -8.37 -1.41
CA SER A 101 0.88 -7.15 -1.38
C SER A 101 2.35 -7.49 -1.56
N SER A 102 2.98 -6.90 -2.57
CA SER A 102 4.39 -7.12 -2.89
C SER A 102 5.15 -5.81 -2.94
N VAL A 103 6.43 -5.91 -2.57
CA VAL A 103 7.41 -4.88 -2.83
C VAL A 103 8.59 -5.55 -3.54
N GLU A 104 8.88 -5.06 -4.74
CA GLU A 104 9.90 -5.61 -5.61
C GLU A 104 10.99 -4.57 -5.84
N ILE A 105 12.24 -5.01 -5.74
CA ILE A 105 13.42 -4.21 -6.08
C ILE A 105 13.86 -4.67 -7.47
N LEU A 106 13.69 -3.81 -8.47
CA LEU A 106 14.02 -4.13 -9.85
C LEU A 106 15.38 -3.57 -10.21
N HIS A 107 16.27 -4.45 -10.68
CA HIS A 107 17.51 -4.03 -11.34
C HIS A 107 17.26 -3.64 -12.78
N LEU A 108 17.24 -2.33 -13.05
CA LEU A 108 17.31 -1.81 -14.41
C LEU A 108 18.79 -1.76 -14.79
N SER A 109 19.23 -2.77 -15.54
CA SER A 109 20.49 -2.71 -16.29
C SER A 109 20.37 -1.55 -17.28
N VAL A 110 21.19 -0.52 -17.11
CA VAL A 110 21.37 0.54 -18.11
C VAL A 110 22.38 0.06 -19.14
#